data_AF-A0A948RG76-F1
#
_entry.id   AF-A0A948RG76-F1
#
_cell.length_a   1.000
_cell.length_b   1.000
_cell.length_c   1.000
_cell.angle_alpha   90.00
_cell.angle_beta   90.00
_cell.angle_gamma   90.00
#
_symmetry.space_group_name_H-M   'P 1'
#
loop_
_entity.id
_entity.type
_entity.pdbx_description
1 polymer ?
#
loop_
_entity_poly.entity_id
_entity_poly.type
_entity_poly.pdbx_seq_one_letter_code
_entity_poly.pdbx_strand_id
1 'polypeptide(L)'
;MKRPARVTLLALLVLTVTTWNALRLGAAIASWQVLIEYGAKPLYLVLSGAFWQIIGTTVFIGLWWGKVWARKAAFLAAAGYAAWYWFDRLVLQTPRANWPYALAVTLVLLVFTFAVLFYRSSKGYFKS
;
A
#
# COMPACT_ATOMS: atom_id res chain seq x y z
N MET A 1 11.20 6.17 -23.51
CA MET A 1 9.78 5.75 -23.73
C MET A 1 8.87 6.64 -22.89
N LYS A 2 7.79 7.21 -23.45
CA LYS A 2 6.83 8.00 -22.66
C LYS A 2 6.05 7.06 -21.73
N ARG A 3 6.06 7.35 -20.44
CA ARG A 3 5.34 6.56 -19.43
C ARG A 3 3.83 6.79 -19.56
N PRO A 4 2.99 5.73 -19.60
CA PRO A 4 1.55 5.89 -19.68
C PRO A 4 1.00 6.61 -18.45
N ALA A 5 0.10 7.57 -18.63
CA ALA A 5 -0.49 8.36 -17.53
C ALA A 5 -1.09 7.47 -16.42
N ARG A 6 -1.69 6.33 -16.79
CA ARG A 6 -2.26 5.36 -15.84
C ARG A 6 -1.21 4.73 -14.92
N VAL A 7 -0.01 4.46 -15.43
CA VAL A 7 1.11 3.93 -14.63
C VAL A 7 1.68 5.01 -13.72
N THR A 8 1.63 6.28 -14.14
CA THR A 8 1.94 7.42 -13.29
C THR A 8 0.97 7.52 -12.13
N LEU A 9 -0.34 7.50 -12.40
CA LEU A 9 -1.38 7.50 -11.37
C LEU A 9 -1.22 6.34 -10.39
N LEU A 10 -0.95 5.12 -10.90
CA LEU A 10 -0.72 3.97 -10.02
C LEU A 10 0.50 4.15 -9.13
N ALA A 11 1.63 4.66 -9.64
CA ALA A 11 2.78 4.88 -8.78
C ALA A 11 2.55 6.01 -7.78
N LEU A 12 1.82 7.07 -8.16
CA LEU A 12 1.44 8.11 -7.21
C LEU A 12 0.56 7.54 -6.09
N LEU A 13 -0.41 6.67 -6.43
CA LEU A 13 -1.20 5.95 -5.43
C LEU A 13 -0.31 5.13 -4.49
N VAL A 14 0.63 4.34 -5.04
CA VAL A 14 1.60 3.57 -4.24
C VAL A 14 2.44 4.50 -3.36
N LEU A 15 2.87 5.65 -3.89
CA LEU A 15 3.65 6.63 -3.14
C LEU A 15 2.84 7.18 -1.98
N THR A 16 1.58 7.58 -2.19
CA THR A 16 0.70 8.06 -1.12
C THR A 16 0.54 7.04 0.00
N VAL A 17 0.30 5.76 -0.35
CA VAL A 17 0.21 4.68 0.64
C VAL A 17 1.54 4.47 1.35
N THR A 18 2.67 4.54 0.63
CA THR A 18 4.02 4.39 1.20
C THR A 18 4.31 5.51 2.20
N THR A 19 4.02 6.76 1.84
CA THR A 19 4.16 7.92 2.71
C THR A 19 3.28 7.80 3.95
N TRP A 20 2.03 7.33 3.79
CA TRP A 20 1.16 7.06 4.92
C TRP A 20 1.76 6.05 5.91
N ASN A 21 2.36 4.96 5.42
CA ASN A 21 3.03 3.97 6.28
C ASN A 21 4.30 4.53 6.93
N ALA A 22 5.05 5.40 6.24
CA ALA A 22 6.20 6.09 6.82
C ALA A 22 5.80 7.06 7.94
N LEU A 23 4.70 7.80 7.75
CA LEU A 23 4.12 8.67 8.78
C LEU A 23 3.64 7.84 9.98
N ARG A 24 2.95 6.72 9.74
CA ARG A 24 2.54 5.77 10.78
C ARG A 24 3.73 5.23 11.57
N LEU A 25 4.81 4.86 10.88
CA LEU A 25 6.05 4.40 11.49
C LEU A 25 6.66 5.50 12.39
N GLY A 26 6.83 6.71 11.85
CA GLY A 26 7.38 7.84 12.58
C GLY A 26 6.54 8.20 13.80
N ALA A 27 5.21 8.23 13.65
CA ALA A 27 4.29 8.48 14.76
C ALA A 27 4.36 7.39 15.84
N ALA A 28 4.49 6.12 15.45
CA ALA A 28 4.61 5.02 16.40
C ALA A 28 5.91 5.07 17.22
N ILE A 29 7.00 5.54 16.62
CA ILE A 29 8.28 5.75 17.32
C ILE A 29 8.19 6.98 18.23
N ALA A 30 7.66 8.11 17.72
CA ALA A 30 7.58 9.36 18.47
C ALA A 30 6.62 9.29 19.66
N SER A 31 5.50 8.56 19.50
CA SER A 31 4.45 8.43 20.52
C SER A 31 4.50 7.08 21.24
N TRP A 32 5.68 6.46 21.34
CA TRP A 32 5.83 5.10 21.87
C TRP A 32 5.20 4.91 23.25
N GLN A 33 5.48 5.82 24.19
CA GLN A 33 4.94 5.74 25.56
C GLN A 33 3.43 5.96 25.60
N VAL A 34 2.93 6.93 24.84
CA VAL A 34 1.49 7.20 24.69
C VAL A 34 0.78 5.95 24.18
N LEU A 35 1.33 5.28 23.17
CA LEU A 35 0.74 4.05 22.64
C LEU A 35 0.66 2.92 23.68
N ILE A 36 1.65 2.79 24.56
CA ILE A 36 1.61 1.82 25.67
C ILE A 36 0.51 2.19 26.66
N GLU A 37 0.40 3.47 27.02
CA GLU A 37 -0.59 3.99 27.97
C GLU A 37 -2.03 3.69 27.51
N TYR A 38 -2.31 3.83 26.21
CA TYR A 38 -3.61 3.51 25.62
C TYR A 38 -3.78 2.02 25.24
N GLY A 39 -2.87 1.13 25.68
CA GLY A 39 -2.98 -0.31 25.46
C GLY A 39 -2.71 -0.77 24.02
N ALA A 40 -2.17 0.09 23.17
CA ALA A 40 -1.73 -0.28 21.83
C ALA A 40 -0.40 -1.04 21.86
N LYS A 41 -0.02 -1.64 20.72
CA LYS A 41 1.23 -2.39 20.56
C LYS A 41 2.21 -1.63 19.66
N PRO A 42 3.01 -0.67 20.20
CA PRO A 42 3.90 0.16 19.39
C PRO A 42 4.84 -0.65 18.49
N LEU A 43 5.42 -1.73 19.00
CA LEU A 43 6.31 -2.60 18.23
C LEU A 43 5.63 -3.17 16.98
N TYR A 44 4.37 -3.58 17.08
CA TYR A 44 3.60 -4.05 15.92
C TYR A 44 3.39 -2.93 14.89
N LEU A 45 3.07 -1.71 15.35
CA LEU A 45 2.87 -0.56 14.47
C LEU A 45 4.15 -0.17 13.72
N VAL A 46 5.29 -0.23 14.42
CA VAL A 46 6.62 0.03 13.84
C VAL A 46 6.99 -1.06 12.83
N LEU A 47 6.90 -2.33 13.20
CA LEU A 47 7.26 -3.43 12.30
C LEU A 47 6.37 -3.47 11.05
N SER A 48 5.06 -3.32 11.22
CA SER A 48 4.12 -3.28 10.09
C SER A 48 4.30 -2.04 9.22
N GLY A 49 4.51 -0.86 9.81
CA GLY A 49 4.80 0.37 9.09
C GLY A 49 6.08 0.29 8.27
N ALA A 50 7.17 -0.20 8.86
CA ALA A 50 8.45 -0.39 8.19
C ALA A 50 8.35 -1.41 7.04
N PHE A 51 7.68 -2.55 7.28
CA PHE A 51 7.47 -3.57 6.26
C PHE A 51 6.76 -3.00 5.02
N TRP A 52 5.64 -2.30 5.21
CA TRP A 52 4.88 -1.72 4.11
C TRP A 52 5.54 -0.51 3.47
N GLN A 53 6.33 0.26 4.22
CA GLN A 53 7.15 1.34 3.67
C GLN A 53 8.23 0.79 2.72
N ILE A 54 8.93 -0.27 3.12
CA ILE A 54 9.97 -0.90 2.28
C ILE A 54 9.34 -1.45 1.00
N ILE A 55 8.29 -2.27 1.13
CA ILE A 55 7.59 -2.86 -0.03
C ILE A 55 7.06 -1.76 -0.94
N GLY A 56 6.37 -0.76 -0.39
CA GLY A 56 5.79 0.34 -1.16
C GLY A 56 6.85 1.14 -1.92
N THR A 57 7.98 1.44 -1.28
CA THR A 57 9.11 2.13 -1.92
C THR A 57 9.70 1.30 -3.06
N THR A 58 9.92 0.00 -2.84
CA THR A 58 10.40 -0.91 -3.88
C THR A 58 9.43 -0.96 -5.06
N VAL A 59 8.12 -1.13 -4.81
CA VAL A 59 7.10 -1.14 -5.88
C VAL A 59 7.07 0.20 -6.62
N PHE A 60 7.11 1.32 -5.91
CA PHE A 60 7.13 2.66 -6.51
C PHE A 60 8.31 2.80 -7.48
N ILE A 61 9.52 2.48 -7.03
CA ILE A 61 10.74 2.54 -7.85
C ILE A 61 10.62 1.65 -9.09
N GLY A 62 10.12 0.42 -8.91
CA GLY A 62 9.89 -0.51 -10.01
C GLY A 62 8.88 0.04 -11.04
N LEU A 63 7.78 0.62 -10.59
CA LEU A 63 6.76 1.24 -11.44
C LEU A 63 7.26 2.52 -12.11
N TRP A 64 8.13 3.28 -11.44
CA TRP A 64 8.69 4.54 -11.94
C TRP A 64 9.71 4.33 -13.05
N TRP A 65 10.51 3.27 -12.94
CA TRP A 65 11.51 2.89 -13.95
C TRP A 65 11.02 1.82 -14.94
N GLY A 66 9.77 1.37 -14.83
CA GLY A 66 9.17 0.42 -15.76
C GLY A 66 9.80 -0.97 -15.71
N LYS A 67 10.29 -1.41 -14.55
CA LYS A 67 10.93 -2.73 -14.41
C LYS A 67 9.92 -3.87 -14.64
N VAL A 68 10.35 -4.93 -15.33
CA VAL A 68 9.52 -6.11 -15.64
C VAL A 68 8.89 -6.74 -14.39
N TRP A 69 9.65 -6.80 -13.29
CA TRP A 69 9.19 -7.37 -12.02
C TRP A 69 8.16 -6.49 -11.30
N ALA A 70 8.11 -5.19 -11.61
CA ALA A 70 7.24 -4.23 -10.92
C ALA A 70 5.77 -4.57 -11.06
N ARG A 71 5.37 -5.18 -12.19
CA ARG A 71 3.99 -5.62 -12.40
C ARG A 71 3.59 -6.72 -11.41
N LYS A 72 4.44 -7.73 -11.21
CA LYS A 72 4.19 -8.82 -10.26
C LYS A 72 4.26 -8.29 -8.82
N ALA A 73 5.25 -7.46 -8.52
CA ALA A 73 5.41 -6.87 -7.19
C ALA A 73 4.22 -5.97 -6.82
N ALA A 74 3.73 -5.11 -7.72
CA ALA A 74 2.57 -4.26 -7.48
C ALA A 74 1.29 -5.09 -7.25
N PHE A 75 1.09 -6.16 -8.01
CA PHE A 75 -0.03 -7.06 -7.81
C PHE A 75 0.00 -7.73 -6.43
N LEU A 76 1.13 -8.34 -6.07
CA LEU A 76 1.29 -9.02 -4.79
C LEU A 76 1.21 -8.04 -3.61
N ALA A 77 1.82 -6.87 -3.74
CA ALA A 77 1.76 -5.83 -2.72
C ALA A 77 0.33 -5.31 -2.52
N ALA A 78 -0.43 -5.05 -3.58
CA ALA A 78 -1.81 -4.59 -3.46
C ALA A 78 -2.72 -5.63 -2.80
N ALA A 79 -2.62 -6.89 -3.21
CA ALA A 79 -3.39 -7.99 -2.61
C ALA A 79 -2.99 -8.21 -1.14
N GLY A 80 -1.70 -8.25 -0.85
CA GLY A 80 -1.18 -8.40 0.51
C GLY A 80 -1.56 -7.24 1.42
N TYR A 81 -1.51 -6.00 0.92
CA TYR A 81 -1.87 -4.81 1.69
C TYR A 81 -3.36 -4.83 2.05
N ALA A 82 -4.22 -5.18 1.09
CA ALA A 82 -5.64 -5.33 1.35
C ALA A 82 -5.93 -6.42 2.39
N ALA A 83 -5.28 -7.59 2.26
CA ALA A 83 -5.43 -8.69 3.22
C ALA A 83 -4.98 -8.28 4.63
N TRP A 84 -3.80 -7.65 4.74
CA TRP A 84 -3.29 -7.15 6.01
C TRP A 84 -4.19 -6.08 6.63
N TYR A 85 -4.66 -5.11 5.84
CA TYR A 85 -5.56 -4.05 6.30
C TYR A 85 -6.85 -4.63 6.89
N TRP A 86 -7.46 -5.60 6.20
CA TRP A 86 -8.67 -6.25 6.70
C TRP A 86 -8.41 -7.13 7.90
N PHE A 87 -7.27 -7.82 7.97
CA PHE A 87 -6.88 -8.57 9.16
C PHE A 87 -6.71 -7.64 10.38
N ASP A 88 -5.93 -6.57 10.25
CA ASP A 88 -5.73 -5.56 11.30
C ASP A 88 -7.07 -5.00 11.78
N ARG A 89 -7.95 -4.65 10.84
CA ARG A 89 -9.26 -4.09 11.17
C ARG A 89 -10.23 -5.06 11.82
N LEU A 90 -10.28 -6.31 11.37
CA LEU A 90 -11.22 -7.30 11.91
C LEU A 90 -10.77 -7.82 13.27
N VAL A 91 -9.46 -7.95 13.49
CA VAL A 91 -8.87 -8.58 14.68
C VAL A 91 -8.46 -7.57 15.74
N LEU A 92 -7.88 -6.42 15.36
CA LEU A 92 -7.28 -5.46 16.30
C LEU A 92 -8.17 -4.25 16.59
N GLN A 93 -9.09 -3.89 15.68
CA GLN A 93 -9.90 -2.68 15.82
C GLN A 93 -11.32 -3.00 16.31
N THR A 94 -11.64 -2.52 17.52
CA THR A 94 -12.99 -2.50 18.08
C THR A 94 -13.21 -1.14 18.74
N PRO A 95 -14.21 -0.32 18.32
CA PRO A 95 -15.27 -0.58 17.35
C PRO A 95 -14.86 -0.39 15.87
N ARG A 96 -15.54 -1.12 14.97
CA ARG A 96 -15.27 -1.12 13.51
C ARG A 96 -16.06 -0.03 12.79
N ALA A 97 -15.67 1.22 12.99
CA ALA A 97 -16.34 2.36 12.36
C ALA A 97 -16.26 2.29 10.82
N ASN A 98 -17.36 2.63 10.14
CA ASN A 98 -17.41 2.82 8.67
C ASN A 98 -16.90 1.63 7.84
N TRP A 99 -17.23 0.40 8.24
CA TRP A 99 -16.75 -0.79 7.52
C TRP A 99 -17.24 -0.90 6.07
N PRO A 100 -18.50 -0.56 5.71
CA PRO A 100 -18.97 -0.70 4.32
C PRO A 100 -18.26 0.26 3.36
N TYR A 101 -18.06 1.51 3.79
CA TYR A 101 -17.34 2.51 3.00
C TYR A 101 -15.91 2.06 2.69
N ALA A 102 -15.18 1.61 3.70
CA ALA A 102 -13.81 1.17 3.50
C ALA A 102 -13.70 -0.13 2.69
N LEU A 103 -14.72 -1.00 2.70
CA LEU A 103 -14.81 -2.13 1.76
C LEU A 103 -14.96 -1.64 0.32
N ALA A 104 -15.89 -0.72 0.07
CA ALA A 104 -16.07 -0.14 -1.26
C ALA A 104 -14.77 0.52 -1.76
N VAL A 105 -14.10 1.31 -0.93
CA VAL A 105 -12.82 1.95 -1.28
C VAL A 105 -11.74 0.89 -1.58
N THR A 106 -11.62 -0.15 -0.76
CA THR A 106 -10.64 -1.23 -0.99
C THR A 106 -10.86 -1.89 -2.34
N LEU A 107 -12.12 -2.23 -2.67
CA LEU A 107 -12.46 -2.87 -3.94
C LEU A 107 -12.18 -1.95 -5.13
N VAL A 108 -12.53 -0.66 -5.05
CA VAL A 108 -12.25 0.31 -6.10
C VAL A 108 -10.74 0.42 -6.37
N LEU A 109 -9.92 0.51 -5.31
CA LEU A 109 -8.47 0.61 -5.45
C LEU A 109 -7.84 -0.67 -6.01
N LEU A 110 -8.33 -1.86 -5.62
CA LEU A 110 -7.88 -3.13 -6.17
C LEU A 110 -8.25 -3.27 -7.65
N VAL A 111 -9.50 -2.98 -8.01
CA VAL A 111 -9.98 -3.01 -9.41
C VAL A 111 -9.17 -2.04 -10.25
N PHE A 112 -8.97 -0.80 -9.78
CA PHE A 112 -8.14 0.19 -10.47
C PHE A 112 -6.70 -0.33 -10.67
N THR A 113 -6.07 -0.83 -9.61
CA THR A 113 -4.70 -1.35 -9.65
C THR A 113 -4.58 -2.48 -10.66
N PHE A 114 -5.47 -3.46 -10.60
CA PHE A 114 -5.45 -4.61 -11.51
C PHE A 114 -5.74 -4.18 -12.95
N ALA A 115 -6.74 -3.31 -13.17
CA ALA A 115 -7.02 -2.78 -14.49
C ALA A 115 -5.78 -2.12 -15.12
N VAL A 116 -5.04 -1.29 -14.36
CA VAL A 116 -3.79 -0.66 -14.85
C VAL A 116 -2.71 -1.70 -15.15
N LEU A 117 -2.54 -2.70 -14.30
CA LEU A 117 -1.52 -3.75 -14.48
C LEU A 117 -1.82 -4.71 -15.63
N PHE A 118 -3.09 -4.96 -15.97
CA PHE A 118 -3.49 -5.88 -17.04
C PHE A 118 -3.80 -5.19 -18.38
N TYR A 119 -3.89 -3.85 -18.42
CA TYR A 119 -4.17 -3.10 -19.64
C TYR A 119 -3.06 -3.27 -20.71
N ARG A 120 -3.44 -3.44 -21.98
CA ARG A 120 -2.51 -3.73 -23.11
C ARG A 120 -1.39 -2.70 -23.25
N SER A 121 -1.67 -1.41 -23.06
CA SER A 121 -0.66 -0.34 -23.14
C SER A 121 0.43 -0.44 -22.06
N SER A 122 0.11 -0.98 -20.88
CA SER A 122 1.07 -1.14 -19.79
C SER A 122 2.08 -2.26 -20.05
N LYS A 123 1.72 -3.28 -20.84
CA LYS A 123 2.61 -4.41 -21.16
C LYS A 123 3.83 -3.99 -21.99
N GLY A 124 3.72 -2.93 -22.80
CA GLY A 124 4.85 -2.40 -23.58
C GLY A 124 5.87 -1.65 -22.71
N TYR A 125 5.43 -1.03 -21.63
CA TYR A 125 6.29 -0.27 -20.71
C TYR A 125 7.16 -1.17 -19.84
N PHE A 126 6.63 -2.31 -19.38
CA PHE A 126 7.36 -3.27 -18.54
C PHE A 126 8.22 -4.28 -19.33
N LYS A 127 8.51 -4.04 -20.61
CA LYS A 127 9.32 -4.92 -21.48
C LYS A 127 10.75 -4.43 -21.69
N SER A 128 11.12 -3.28 -21.11
CA SER A 128 12.46 -2.70 -21.21
C SER A 128 13.39 -3.17 -20.09
#